data_AF-A0A3D8I1N4-F1
#
_entry.id   AF-A0A3D8I1N4-F1
#
_cell.length_a   1.000
_cell.length_b   1.000
_cell.length_c   1.000
_cell.angle_alpha   90.00
_cell.angle_beta   90.00
_cell.angle_gamma   90.00
#
_symmetry.space_group_name_H-M   'P 1'
#
loop_
_entity.id
_entity.type
_entity.pdbx_description
1 polymer ?
#
loop_
_entity_poly.entity_id
_entity_poly.type
_entity_poly.pdbx_seq_one_letter_code
_entity_poly.pdbx_strand_id
1 'polypeptide(L)' 'MRYKLMMCGFSAMCEDMQEVRDRLKVIPIERAKLESYGCYVFDLHTAETYPIVPSQRGWIIQNQKGETLPDAD' A
#
# COMPACT_ATOMS: atom_id res chain seq x y z
N MET A 1 -10.65 -11.98 2.15
CA MET A 1 -9.42 -11.37 1.61
C MET A 1 -9.76 -10.65 0.31
N ARG A 2 -9.74 -9.31 0.32
CA ARG A 2 -10.08 -8.47 -0.84
C ARG A 2 -8.86 -7.82 -1.48
N TYR A 3 -7.84 -7.49 -0.70
CA TYR A 3 -6.70 -6.72 -1.16
C TYR A 3 -5.43 -7.57 -1.15
N LYS A 4 -4.60 -7.43 -2.18
CA LYS A 4 -3.24 -7.97 -2.21
C LYS A 4 -2.26 -6.81 -2.07
N LEU A 5 -1.57 -6.76 -0.93
CA LEU A 5 -0.50 -5.80 -0.64
C LEU A 5 0.82 -6.31 -1.20
N MET A 6 1.50 -5.49 -1.99
CA MET A 6 2.84 -5.73 -2.52
C MET A 6 3.78 -4.63 -1.99
N MET A 7 4.77 -5.02 -1.21
CA MET A 7 5.72 -4.11 -0.55
C MET A 7 7.12 -4.67 -0.68
N CYS A 8 8.03 -3.98 -1.39
CA CYS A 8 9.47 -4.28 -1.37
C CYS A 8 9.78 -5.80 -1.43
N GLY A 9 9.34 -6.47 -2.49
CA GLY A 9 9.57 -7.91 -2.70
C GLY A 9 8.71 -8.87 -1.84
N PHE A 10 7.93 -8.37 -0.90
CA PHE A 10 7.00 -9.15 -0.07
C PHE A 10 5.55 -8.94 -0.52
N SER A 11 4.72 -9.99 -0.36
CA SER A 11 3.29 -9.93 -0.64
C SER A 11 2.47 -10.43 0.55
N ALA A 12 1.36 -9.75 0.86
CA ALA A 12 0.37 -10.21 1.82
C ALA A 12 -1.04 -10.08 1.25
N MET A 13 -1.92 -10.99 1.66
CA MET A 13 -3.35 -10.86 1.43
C MET A 13 -3.99 -10.19 2.64
N CYS A 14 -4.83 -9.19 2.40
CA CYS A 14 -5.54 -8.41 3.39
C CYS A 14 -7.06 -8.55 3.20
N GLU A 15 -7.81 -8.55 4.29
CA GLU A 15 -9.27 -8.62 4.28
C GLU A 15 -9.90 -7.31 3.77
N ASP A 16 -9.39 -6.18 4.24
CA ASP A 16 -9.86 -4.85 3.90
C ASP A 16 -8.71 -3.82 3.81
N MET A 17 -9.05 -2.57 3.51
CA MET A 17 -8.10 -1.46 3.45
C MET A 17 -7.54 -1.08 4.83
N GLN A 18 -8.24 -1.41 5.92
CA GLN A 18 -7.78 -1.12 7.26
C GLN A 18 -6.58 -2.02 7.61
N GLU A 19 -6.66 -3.32 7.29
CA GLU A 19 -5.54 -4.25 7.47
C GLU A 19 -4.33 -3.86 6.61
N VAL A 20 -4.57 -3.38 5.38
CA VAL A 20 -3.49 -2.80 4.53
C VAL A 20 -2.78 -1.68 5.27
N ARG A 21 -3.51 -0.71 5.82
CA ARG A 21 -2.93 0.43 6.55
C ARG A 21 -2.17 -0.01 7.80
N ASP A 22 -2.72 -0.95 8.56
CA ASP A 22 -2.08 -1.44 9.77
C ASP A 22 -0.76 -2.16 9.48
N ARG A 23 -0.69 -2.90 8.36
CA ARG A 23 0.58 -3.47 7.87
C ARG A 23 1.56 -2.38 7.40
N LEU A 24 1.08 -1.33 6.74
CA LEU A 24 1.94 -0.22 6.31
C LEU A 24 2.56 0.53 7.49
N LYS A 25 1.83 0.70 8.62
CA LYS A 25 2.35 1.38 9.82
C LYS A 25 3.58 0.69 10.42
N VAL A 26 3.71 -0.63 10.27
CA VAL A 26 4.83 -1.40 10.84
C VAL A 26 6.02 -1.54 9.89
N ILE A 27 5.85 -1.19 8.61
CA ILE A 27 6.93 -1.29 7.62
C ILE A 27 7.79 -0.02 7.65
N PRO A 28 9.09 -0.11 7.94
CA PRO A 28 9.97 1.06 7.94
C PRO A 28 10.06 1.69 6.55
N ILE A 29 9.97 3.01 6.48
CA ILE A 29 10.02 3.73 5.20
C ILE A 29 11.41 3.72 4.57
N GLU A 30 12.44 3.48 5.37
CA GLU A 30 13.82 3.30 4.94
C GLU A 30 13.94 2.15 3.92
N ARG A 31 13.04 1.15 3.98
CA ARG A 31 12.99 0.07 2.99
C ARG A 31 12.73 0.58 1.57
N ALA A 32 12.01 1.70 1.41
CA ALA A 32 11.80 2.33 0.11
C ALA A 32 13.11 2.79 -0.56
N LYS A 33 14.14 3.11 0.22
CA LYS A 33 15.44 3.56 -0.28
C LYS A 33 16.36 2.41 -0.68
N LEU A 34 16.13 1.23 -0.09
CA LEU A 34 16.96 0.04 -0.29
C LEU A 34 16.44 -0.83 -1.43
N GLU A 35 15.13 -0.80 -1.70
CA GLU A 35 14.50 -1.70 -2.65
C GLU A 35 13.88 -0.94 -3.82
N SER A 36 14.31 -1.25 -5.05
CA SER A 36 13.79 -0.63 -6.29
C SER A 36 12.45 -1.22 -6.78
N TYR A 37 11.77 -2.05 -5.98
CA TYR A 37 10.51 -2.67 -6.37
C TYR A 37 9.32 -1.74 -6.12
N GLY A 38 8.41 -1.67 -7.08
CA GLY A 38 7.18 -0.89 -6.95
C GLY A 38 6.28 -1.45 -5.83
N CYS A 39 5.81 -0.56 -4.96
CA CYS A 39 4.88 -0.88 -3.88
C CYS A 39 3.45 -0.51 -4.32
N TYR A 40 2.48 -1.41 -4.10
CA TYR A 40 1.09 -1.19 -4.49
C TYR A 40 0.13 -2.10 -3.73
N VAL A 41 -1.15 -1.72 -3.73
CA VAL A 41 -2.27 -2.60 -3.36
C VAL A 41 -3.07 -2.94 -4.61
N PHE A 42 -3.45 -4.19 -4.75
CA PHE A 42 -4.35 -4.67 -5.80
C PHE A 42 -5.68 -5.10 -5.19
N ASP A 43 -6.79 -4.51 -5.62
CA ASP A 43 -8.14 -4.97 -5.25
C ASP A 43 -8.53 -6.16 -6.13
N LEU A 44 -8.70 -7.33 -5.52
CA LEU A 44 -9.02 -8.58 -6.21
C LEU A 44 -10.44 -8.59 -6.79
N HIS A 45 -11.33 -7.70 -6.34
CA HIS A 45 -12.71 -7.62 -6.81
C HIS A 45 -12.86 -6.64 -7.97
N THR A 46 -12.19 -5.49 -7.93
CA THR A 46 -12.29 -4.45 -8.97
C THR A 46 -11.17 -4.51 -10.00
N ALA A 47 -10.12 -5.31 -9.75
CA ALA A 47 -8.87 -5.33 -10.51
C ALA A 47 -8.15 -3.96 -10.54
N GLU A 48 -8.49 -3.06 -9.62
CA GLU A 48 -7.81 -1.77 -9.49
C GLU A 48 -6.48 -1.92 -8.75
N THR A 49 -5.51 -1.11 -9.17
CA THR A 49 -4.20 -1.01 -8.50
C THR A 49 -4.03 0.38 -7.92
N TYR A 50 -3.66 0.42 -6.65
CA TYR A 50 -3.40 1.64 -5.89
C TYR A 50 -1.91 1.73 -5.58
N PRO A 51 -1.17 2.67 -6.20
CA PRO A 51 0.25 2.86 -5.91
C PRO A 51 0.49 3.20 -4.44
N ILE A 52 1.61 2.75 -3.88
CA ILE A 52 2.06 3.10 -2.54
C ILE A 52 3.37 3.86 -2.65
N VAL A 53 3.40 5.06 -2.09
CA VAL A 53 4.56 5.95 -2.13
C VAL A 53 5.07 6.29 -0.72
N PRO A 54 6.39 6.42 -0.53
CA PRO A 54 6.94 6.86 0.74
C PRO A 54 6.67 8.36 0.96
N SER A 55 6.34 8.74 2.19
CA SER A 55 6.21 10.12 2.66
C SER A 55 6.85 10.32 4.04
N GLN A 56 7.06 11.56 4.48
CA GLN A 56 7.60 11.86 5.81
C GLN A 56 6.76 11.29 6.97
N ARG A 57 5.48 10.98 6.73
CA ARG A 57 4.55 10.40 7.72
C ARG A 57 4.40 8.88 7.62
N GLY A 58 5.19 8.21 6.76
CA GLY A 58 5.06 6.79 6.46
C GLY A 58 4.58 6.55 5.03
N TRP A 59 3.96 5.40 4.79
CA TRP A 59 3.51 5.00 3.47
C TRP A 59 2.13 5.58 3.14
N ILE A 60 1.99 6.12 1.93
CA ILE A 60 0.74 6.70 1.42
C ILE A 60 0.22 5.85 0.29
N ILE A 61 -1.07 5.53 0.32
CA ILE A 61 -1.77 4.84 -0.77
C ILE A 61 -2.41 5.91 -1.66
N GLN A 62 -2.17 5.83 -2.97
CA GLN A 62 -2.72 6.75 -3.97
C GLN A 62 -3.72 6.04 -4.88
N ASN A 63 -4.68 6.80 -5.41
CA ASN A 63 -5.52 6.33 -6.52
C ASN A 63 -4.78 6.47 -7.87
N GLN A 64 -5.43 6.04 -8.96
CA GLN A 64 -4.88 6.15 -10.32
C GLN A 64 -4.61 7.60 -10.78
N LYS A 65 -5.19 8.59 -10.11
CA LYS A 65 -4.97 10.02 -10.37
C LYS A 65 -3.83 10.61 -9.52
N GLY A 66 -3.19 9.81 -8.67
CA GLY A 66 -2.14 10.25 -7.75
C GLY A 66 -2.66 10.93 -6.48
N GLU A 67 -3.98 10.92 -6.25
CA GLU A 67 -4.60 11.49 -5.06
C GLU A 67 -4.49 10.50 -3.89
N THR A 68 -4.10 11.01 -2.72
CA THR A 68 -4.05 10.20 -1.50
C THR A 68 -5.45 9.69 -1.15
N LEU A 69 -5.57 8.37 -0.97
CA LEU A 69 -6.80 7.78 -0.45
C LEU A 69 -6.98 8.23 1.00
N PRO A 70 -8.10 8.89 1.34
CA PRO A 70 -8.35 9.34 2.71
C PRO A 70 -8.38 8.13 3.64
N ASP A 71 -7.87 8.29 4.86
CA ASP A 71 -8.11 7.34 5.94
C ASP A 71 -9.63 7.18 6.10
N ALA A 72 -10.09 5.93 6.16
CA ALA A 72 -11.51 5.68 6.42
C ALA A 72 -11.72 6.00 7.90
N ASP A 73 -12.52 7.03 8.17
CA ASP A 73 -12.95 7.43 9.52
C ASP A 73 -13.85 6.36 10.14
#